data_AF-A0A354CHT4-F1
#
_entry.id   AF-A0A354CHT4-F1
#
_cell.length_a   1.000
_cell.length_b   1.000
_cell.length_c   1.000
_cell.angle_alpha   90.00
_cell.angle_beta   90.00
_cell.angle_gamma   90.00
#
_symmetry.space_group_name_H-M   'P 1'
#
loop_
_entity.id
_entity.type
_entity.pdbx_description
1 polymer ?
#
loop_
_entity_poly.entity_id
_entity_poly.type
_entity_poly.pdbx_seq_one_letter_code
_entity_poly.pdbx_strand_id
1 'polypeptide(L)'
;GADLFVSLHRNSSEIPNRYSGVESLVYADGGTRSLLADNINSELSAIGFNNLGIDERPNLVVLKRTKMPAVLVETGFINSDTDNRIFDDNFNKIAQGIADGILTTIYQTNRPSKQARPVSADAGNTVSPENDSSAGRYIQPSAEASLSPEAVPSTPPRTMPDGSYTKWGCNCENINDSNAQFDKLYRVQVGAFRNKESADRMLNSLLIEGFPAFIVYDDGIYKVQVGAYGYLANAIKMEERLRRFRYNTYITT
;
A
#
# COMPACT_ATOMS: atom_id res chain seq x y z
N GLY A 1 21.81 7.04 8.19
CA GLY A 1 20.72 6.51 7.33
C GLY A 1 19.44 6.48 8.14
N ALA A 2 18.30 6.15 7.54
CA ALA A 2 17.05 5.97 8.29
C ALA A 2 17.07 4.63 9.08
N ASP A 3 16.36 4.58 10.20
CA ASP A 3 16.26 3.40 11.07
C ASP A 3 15.21 2.39 10.59
N LEU A 4 14.12 2.87 9.98
CA LEU A 4 13.03 2.08 9.43
C LEU A 4 12.61 2.63 8.07
N PHE A 5 12.05 1.79 7.22
CA PHE A 5 11.41 2.18 5.96
C PHE A 5 9.98 1.65 5.92
N VAL A 6 9.03 2.55 5.59
CA VAL A 6 7.62 2.23 5.47
C VAL A 6 7.11 2.77 4.14
N SER A 7 6.60 1.89 3.28
CA SER A 7 5.89 2.24 2.04
C SER A 7 4.40 2.08 2.25
N LEU A 8 3.58 3.07 1.87
CA LEU A 8 2.13 3.04 2.06
C LEU A 8 1.42 2.85 0.73
N HIS A 9 0.59 1.80 0.64
CA HIS A 9 -0.14 1.40 -0.56
C HIS A 9 -1.62 1.10 -0.22
N ARG A 10 -2.41 0.90 -1.27
CA ARG A 10 -3.75 0.32 -1.21
C ARG A 10 -3.77 -0.90 -2.14
N ASN A 11 -4.30 -2.01 -1.66
CA ASN A 11 -4.36 -3.23 -2.42
C ASN A 11 -5.46 -3.14 -3.50
N SER A 12 -5.47 -4.08 -4.43
CA SER A 12 -6.53 -4.25 -5.41
C SER A 12 -6.66 -5.72 -5.78
N SER A 13 -7.87 -6.13 -6.16
CA SER A 13 -8.15 -7.46 -6.67
C SER A 13 -8.82 -7.41 -8.03
N GLU A 14 -8.81 -8.51 -8.77
CA GLU A 14 -9.40 -8.56 -10.11
C GLU A 14 -10.93 -8.40 -10.08
N ILE A 15 -11.57 -8.84 -8.99
CA ILE A 15 -13.02 -8.82 -8.82
C ILE A 15 -13.38 -7.79 -7.73
N PRO A 16 -14.20 -6.78 -8.03
CA PRO A 16 -14.65 -5.80 -7.04
C PRO A 16 -15.27 -6.47 -5.80
N ASN A 17 -15.01 -5.91 -4.62
CA ASN A 17 -15.55 -6.37 -3.33
C ASN A 17 -15.23 -7.83 -2.96
N ARG A 18 -14.23 -8.47 -3.60
CA ARG A 18 -13.84 -9.84 -3.29
C ARG A 18 -13.05 -9.98 -1.98
N TYR A 19 -12.20 -9.01 -1.69
CA TYR A 19 -11.32 -9.00 -0.52
C TYR A 19 -11.42 -7.65 0.20
N SER A 20 -11.15 -7.66 1.50
CA SER A 20 -11.21 -6.49 2.39
C SER A 20 -10.29 -6.72 3.57
N GLY A 21 -9.49 -5.72 3.92
CA GLY A 21 -8.54 -5.77 5.03
C GLY A 21 -7.15 -5.22 4.71
N VAL A 22 -6.35 -5.11 5.76
CA VAL A 22 -4.95 -4.65 5.72
C VAL A 22 -3.99 -5.82 5.69
N GLU A 23 -2.91 -5.67 4.94
CA GLU A 23 -1.82 -6.64 4.83
C GLU A 23 -0.50 -5.88 4.88
N SER A 24 0.54 -6.50 5.41
CA SER A 24 1.89 -5.95 5.35
C SER A 24 2.83 -6.90 4.61
N LEU A 25 3.55 -6.36 3.63
CA LEU A 25 4.50 -7.10 2.81
C LEU A 25 5.92 -6.86 3.29
N VAL A 26 6.68 -7.94 3.50
CA VAL A 26 8.07 -7.91 3.97
C VAL A 26 8.98 -8.71 3.05
N TYR A 27 10.29 -8.40 3.04
CA TYR A 27 11.25 -9.19 2.25
C TYR A 27 11.35 -10.65 2.74
N ALA A 28 11.36 -10.81 4.05
CA ALA A 28 11.34 -12.07 4.78
C ALA A 28 10.75 -11.79 6.17
N ASP A 29 9.96 -12.71 6.70
CA ASP A 29 9.34 -12.60 7.99
C ASP A 29 10.39 -12.78 9.11
N GLY A 30 10.11 -12.20 10.28
CA GLY A 30 10.99 -12.16 11.44
C GLY A 30 11.80 -10.87 11.62
N GLY A 31 12.24 -10.67 12.86
CA GLY A 31 13.00 -9.50 13.30
C GLY A 31 12.18 -8.21 13.32
N THR A 32 12.87 -7.06 13.28
CA THR A 32 12.25 -5.73 13.42
C THR A 32 11.19 -5.42 12.35
N ARG A 33 11.32 -5.93 11.13
CA ARG A 33 10.34 -5.70 10.05
C ARG A 33 9.01 -6.42 10.30
N SER A 34 9.05 -7.64 10.84
CA SER A 34 7.85 -8.38 11.21
C SER A 34 7.15 -7.72 12.39
N LEU A 35 7.93 -7.33 13.40
CA LEU A 35 7.41 -6.54 14.52
C LEU A 35 6.77 -5.22 14.07
N LEU A 36 7.41 -4.50 13.14
CA LEU A 36 6.87 -3.28 12.56
C LEU A 36 5.55 -3.52 11.82
N ALA A 37 5.50 -4.54 10.98
CA ALA A 37 4.33 -4.93 10.22
C ALA A 37 3.16 -5.32 11.13
N ASP A 38 3.39 -6.18 12.12
CA ASP A 38 2.37 -6.62 13.08
C ASP A 38 1.82 -5.46 13.92
N ASN A 39 2.69 -4.56 14.39
CA ASN A 39 2.26 -3.39 15.16
C ASN A 39 1.38 -2.47 14.32
N ILE A 40 1.77 -2.17 13.07
CA ILE A 40 0.96 -1.33 12.17
C ILE A 40 -0.37 -2.02 11.84
N ASN A 41 -0.35 -3.30 11.47
CA ASN A 41 -1.58 -4.04 11.16
C ASN A 41 -2.54 -4.10 12.35
N SER A 42 -2.00 -4.23 13.58
CA SER A 42 -2.80 -4.24 14.81
C SER A 42 -3.53 -2.91 15.02
N GLU A 43 -2.83 -1.79 14.88
CA GLU A 43 -3.43 -0.44 14.99
C GLU A 43 -4.51 -0.22 13.92
N LEU A 44 -4.23 -0.61 12.67
CA LEU A 44 -5.21 -0.49 11.59
C LEU A 44 -6.43 -1.40 11.79
N SER A 45 -6.23 -2.59 12.36
CA SER A 45 -7.34 -3.49 12.69
C SER A 45 -8.24 -2.92 13.78
N ALA A 46 -7.67 -2.22 14.77
CA ALA A 46 -8.42 -1.55 15.83
C ALA A 46 -9.31 -0.41 15.31
N ILE A 47 -8.98 0.16 14.14
CA ILE A 47 -9.80 1.17 13.45
C ILE A 47 -10.98 0.54 12.70
N GLY A 48 -10.91 -0.76 12.39
CA GLY A 48 -12.01 -1.52 11.81
C GLY A 48 -11.66 -2.32 10.55
N PHE A 49 -10.40 -2.29 10.08
CA PHE A 49 -9.98 -3.16 8.98
C PHE A 49 -9.84 -4.62 9.44
N ASN A 50 -10.11 -5.57 8.55
CA ASN A 50 -9.70 -6.97 8.79
C ASN A 50 -8.17 -7.06 8.73
N ASN A 51 -7.53 -7.78 9.66
CA ASN A 51 -6.09 -8.05 9.58
C ASN A 51 -5.84 -9.31 8.74
N LEU A 52 -5.22 -9.16 7.58
CA LEU A 52 -4.85 -10.25 6.67
C LEU A 52 -3.44 -10.80 6.95
N GLY A 53 -2.70 -10.17 7.86
CA GLY A 53 -1.40 -10.62 8.33
C GLY A 53 -0.22 -10.07 7.53
N ILE A 54 0.87 -10.82 7.61
CA ILE A 54 2.16 -10.51 6.98
C ILE A 54 2.39 -11.51 5.86
N ASP A 55 2.82 -11.02 4.69
CA ASP A 55 3.18 -11.87 3.56
C ASP A 55 4.60 -11.56 3.06
N GLU A 56 5.34 -12.61 2.73
CA GLU A 56 6.70 -12.49 2.22
C GLU A 56 6.68 -12.19 0.71
N ARG A 57 7.40 -11.15 0.34
CA ARG A 57 7.53 -10.66 -1.04
C ARG A 57 8.99 -10.38 -1.37
N PRO A 58 9.86 -11.42 -1.42
CA PRO A 58 11.30 -11.25 -1.61
C PRO A 58 11.68 -10.62 -2.96
N ASN A 59 10.76 -10.64 -3.93
CA ASN A 59 10.99 -10.06 -5.24
C ASN A 59 10.66 -8.57 -5.32
N LEU A 60 9.95 -7.98 -4.36
CA LEU A 60 9.67 -6.55 -4.35
C LEU A 60 10.96 -5.75 -4.16
N VAL A 61 11.35 -4.99 -5.19
CA VAL A 61 12.63 -4.27 -5.23
C VAL A 61 12.78 -3.33 -4.05
N VAL A 62 11.69 -2.65 -3.67
CA VAL A 62 11.69 -1.71 -2.54
C VAL A 62 12.02 -2.42 -1.23
N LEU A 63 11.57 -3.65 -1.01
CA LEU A 63 11.91 -4.42 0.20
C LEU A 63 13.30 -5.05 0.08
N LYS A 64 13.66 -5.52 -1.12
CA LYS A 64 14.93 -6.22 -1.39
C LYS A 64 16.17 -5.32 -1.34
N ARG A 65 16.07 -4.06 -1.77
CA ARG A 65 17.22 -3.13 -1.86
C ARG A 65 17.36 -2.20 -0.66
N THR A 66 16.38 -2.21 0.22
CA THR A 66 16.35 -1.36 1.41
C THR A 66 17.17 -2.02 2.52
N LYS A 67 18.16 -1.28 3.04
CA LYS A 67 19.17 -1.83 3.97
C LYS A 67 18.70 -1.87 5.43
N MET A 68 17.78 -0.99 5.79
CA MET A 68 17.12 -0.97 7.09
C MET A 68 15.86 -1.86 7.06
N PRO A 69 15.28 -2.23 8.22
CA PRO A 69 13.99 -2.92 8.26
C PRO A 69 12.93 -2.19 7.43
N ALA A 70 12.28 -2.93 6.54
CA ALA A 70 11.38 -2.39 5.52
C ALA A 70 10.05 -3.13 5.50
N VAL A 71 8.96 -2.36 5.48
CA VAL A 71 7.58 -2.86 5.35
C VAL A 71 6.87 -2.07 4.26
N LEU A 72 6.09 -2.76 3.43
CA LEU A 72 5.10 -2.13 2.55
C LEU A 72 3.71 -2.47 3.11
N VAL A 73 2.99 -1.45 3.54
CA VAL A 73 1.66 -1.58 4.16
C VAL A 73 0.59 -1.40 3.08
N GLU A 74 -0.18 -2.45 2.84
CA GLU A 74 -1.38 -2.41 2.02
C GLU A 74 -2.57 -2.01 2.89
N THR A 75 -2.91 -0.73 2.90
CA THR A 75 -3.85 -0.11 3.85
C THR A 75 -5.31 -0.30 3.39
N GLY A 76 -5.75 -1.53 3.11
CA GLY A 76 -7.07 -1.84 2.55
C GLY A 76 -7.11 -1.91 1.03
N PHE A 77 -8.20 -2.47 0.48
CA PHE A 77 -8.43 -2.65 -0.96
C PHE A 77 -9.15 -1.45 -1.59
N ILE A 78 -8.58 -0.84 -2.63
CA ILE A 78 -9.16 0.30 -3.34
C ILE A 78 -10.50 -0.05 -4.04
N ASN A 79 -10.70 -1.33 -4.35
CA ASN A 79 -11.92 -1.83 -4.99
C ASN A 79 -12.86 -2.55 -4.00
N SER A 80 -12.75 -2.23 -2.71
CA SER A 80 -13.66 -2.66 -1.65
C SER A 80 -14.43 -1.47 -1.09
N ASP A 81 -15.76 -1.50 -1.19
CA ASP A 81 -16.64 -0.45 -0.68
C ASP A 81 -16.52 -0.32 0.85
N THR A 82 -16.31 -1.43 1.55
CA THR A 82 -16.09 -1.46 3.00
C THR A 82 -14.78 -0.76 3.36
N ASP A 83 -13.68 -1.10 2.68
CA ASP A 83 -12.36 -0.54 3.01
C ASP A 83 -12.25 0.91 2.58
N ASN A 84 -12.95 1.33 1.52
CA ASN A 84 -13.04 2.72 1.10
C ASN A 84 -13.80 3.55 2.14
N ARG A 85 -14.93 3.05 2.66
CA ARG A 85 -15.67 3.73 3.73
C ARG A 85 -14.81 3.91 4.99
N ILE A 86 -14.14 2.85 5.46
CA ILE A 86 -13.27 2.95 6.63
C ILE A 86 -12.14 3.97 6.37
N PHE A 87 -11.55 3.93 5.18
CA PHE A 87 -10.45 4.82 4.80
C PHE A 87 -10.87 6.29 4.80
N ASP A 88 -11.97 6.62 4.14
CA ASP A 88 -12.46 7.99 4.00
C ASP A 88 -12.96 8.54 5.35
N ASP A 89 -13.73 7.74 6.11
CA ASP A 89 -14.31 8.17 7.38
C ASP A 89 -13.28 8.30 8.51
N ASN A 90 -12.15 7.57 8.43
CA ASN A 90 -11.16 7.47 9.50
C ASN A 90 -9.73 7.87 9.08
N PHE A 91 -9.55 8.61 7.98
CA PHE A 91 -8.23 8.95 7.44
C PHE A 91 -7.21 9.42 8.48
N ASN A 92 -7.59 10.35 9.36
CA ASN A 92 -6.70 10.85 10.41
C ASN A 92 -6.34 9.77 11.45
N LYS A 93 -7.29 8.90 11.81
CA LYS A 93 -7.03 7.78 12.73
C LYS A 93 -6.11 6.75 12.08
N ILE A 94 -6.24 6.53 10.78
CA ILE A 94 -5.37 5.61 10.01
C ILE A 94 -3.94 6.13 10.03
N ALA A 95 -3.75 7.42 9.71
CA ALA A 95 -2.43 8.05 9.77
C ALA A 95 -1.83 7.97 11.19
N GLN A 96 -2.64 8.23 12.22
CA GLN A 96 -2.23 8.12 13.61
C GLN A 96 -1.87 6.67 13.99
N GLY A 97 -2.70 5.69 13.63
CA GLY A 97 -2.45 4.27 13.92
C GLY A 97 -1.18 3.75 13.25
N ILE A 98 -0.88 4.18 12.02
CA ILE A 98 0.40 3.87 11.37
C ILE A 98 1.57 4.48 12.17
N ALA A 99 1.45 5.74 12.59
CA ALA A 99 2.47 6.39 13.41
C ALA A 99 2.66 5.71 14.77
N ASP A 100 1.58 5.30 15.42
CA ASP A 100 1.59 4.60 16.71
C ASP A 100 2.20 3.20 16.59
N GLY A 101 1.93 2.48 15.50
CA GLY A 101 2.56 1.20 15.19
C GLY A 101 4.08 1.34 14.98
N ILE A 102 4.51 2.38 14.27
CA ILE A 102 5.93 2.73 14.11
C ILE A 102 6.57 3.05 15.48
N LEU A 103 5.93 3.91 16.26
CA LEU A 103 6.43 4.35 17.56
C LEU A 103 6.53 3.19 18.55
N THR A 104 5.53 2.32 18.60
CA THR A 104 5.52 1.10 19.42
C THR A 104 6.68 0.20 19.07
N THR A 105 6.96 0.03 17.78
CA THR A 105 8.11 -0.75 17.30
C THR A 105 9.42 -0.18 17.81
N ILE A 106 9.62 1.13 17.68
CA ILE A 106 10.84 1.82 18.15
C ILE A 106 11.04 1.61 19.66
N TYR A 107 9.97 1.72 20.45
CA TYR A 107 10.06 1.47 21.90
C TYR A 107 10.41 0.03 22.24
N GLN A 108 9.84 -0.93 21.51
CA GLN A 108 10.09 -2.35 21.75
C GLN A 108 11.51 -2.75 21.33
N THR A 109 12.04 -2.20 20.24
CA THR A 109 13.41 -2.47 19.79
C THR A 109 14.47 -1.78 20.66
N ASN A 110 14.15 -0.63 21.25
CA ASN A 110 15.09 0.14 22.08
C ASN A 110 15.04 -0.22 23.56
N ARG A 111 14.16 -1.13 23.98
CA ARG A 111 14.15 -1.60 25.38
C ARG A 111 15.42 -2.39 25.66
N PRO A 112 16.29 -1.94 26.59
CA PRO A 112 17.39 -2.79 27.04
C PRO A 112 16.78 -4.07 27.59
N SER A 113 17.25 -5.22 27.08
CA SER A 113 16.81 -6.53 27.56
C SER A 113 16.86 -6.51 29.08
N LYS A 114 15.71 -6.57 29.73
CA LYS A 114 15.64 -6.79 31.17
C LYS A 114 16.38 -8.11 31.37
N GLN A 115 17.60 -8.05 31.91
CA GLN A 115 18.43 -9.23 32.13
C GLN A 115 17.57 -10.31 32.76
N ALA A 116 17.60 -11.51 32.19
CA ALA A 116 17.02 -12.69 32.78
C ALA A 116 17.54 -12.78 34.22
N ARG A 117 16.68 -12.51 35.20
CA ARG A 117 17.01 -12.78 36.59
C ARG A 117 17.20 -14.30 36.69
N PRO A 118 18.33 -14.80 37.20
CA PRO A 118 18.46 -16.22 37.45
C PRO A 118 17.38 -16.63 38.45
N VAL A 119 16.64 -17.67 38.10
CA VAL A 119 15.66 -18.28 38.98
C VAL A 119 16.44 -19.02 40.06
N SER A 120 16.60 -18.40 41.23
CA SER A 120 17.05 -19.07 42.44
C SER A 120 15.84 -19.29 43.33
N ALA A 121 15.49 -20.56 43.53
CA ALA A 121 14.55 -20.98 44.55
C ALA A 121 15.13 -20.65 45.93
N ASP A 122 14.36 -19.95 46.79
CA ASP A 122 13.97 -20.40 48.13
C ASP A 122 13.12 -19.33 48.88
N ALA A 123 12.16 -19.83 49.65
CA ALA A 123 11.44 -19.29 50.81
C ALA A 123 10.83 -17.86 50.82
N GLY A 124 9.49 -17.85 50.69
CA GLY A 124 8.47 -17.09 51.43
C GLY A 124 8.77 -15.74 52.09
N ASN A 125 7.98 -14.72 51.76
CA ASN A 125 6.93 -14.22 52.65
C ASN A 125 5.96 -13.28 51.90
N THR A 126 4.74 -13.20 52.41
CA THR A 126 3.60 -12.39 52.00
C THR A 126 3.88 -10.88 51.94
N VAL A 127 3.20 -10.18 51.02
CA VAL A 127 2.41 -8.94 51.20
C VAL A 127 2.00 -8.42 49.81
N SER A 128 0.70 -8.21 49.62
CA SER A 128 0.10 -7.55 48.46
C SER A 128 0.44 -6.05 48.42
N PRO A 129 0.44 -5.43 47.23
CA PRO A 129 -0.07 -4.07 47.12
C PRO A 129 -1.10 -3.99 45.97
N GLU A 130 -2.32 -3.56 46.25
CA GLU A 130 -2.75 -2.15 46.25
C GLU A 130 -2.84 -1.56 44.84
N ASN A 131 -4.09 -1.21 44.55
CA ASN A 131 -4.66 -0.70 43.33
C ASN A 131 -4.47 0.82 43.34
N ASP A 132 -3.63 1.38 42.47
CA ASP A 132 -3.54 2.83 42.33
C ASP A 132 -3.91 3.26 40.90
N SER A 133 -5.14 3.75 40.82
CA SER A 133 -5.74 4.39 39.67
C SER A 133 -5.32 5.85 39.68
N SER A 134 -4.25 6.19 38.96
CA SER A 134 -3.80 7.57 38.83
C SER A 134 -3.90 8.00 37.36
N ALA A 135 -5.04 8.60 37.06
CA ALA A 135 -5.30 9.37 35.84
C ALA A 135 -4.40 10.62 35.83
N GLY A 136 -3.31 10.55 35.06
CA GLY A 136 -2.42 11.68 34.78
C GLY A 136 -3.02 12.57 33.68
N ARG A 137 -3.44 13.77 34.09
CA ARG A 137 -4.00 14.86 33.28
C ARG A 137 -3.14 15.22 32.07
N TYR A 138 -3.79 15.29 30.90
CA TYR A 138 -3.24 15.95 29.70
C TYR A 138 -3.22 17.47 29.90
N ILE A 139 -2.02 18.06 29.76
CA ILE A 139 -1.80 19.50 29.64
C ILE A 139 -1.77 19.83 28.14
N GLN A 140 -2.69 20.66 27.66
CA GLN A 140 -2.61 21.28 26.34
C GLN A 140 -1.52 22.37 26.33
N PRO A 141 -0.71 22.47 25.25
CA PRO A 141 -0.05 23.72 24.89
C PRO A 141 -0.85 24.46 23.82
N SER A 142 -0.95 25.76 24.06
CA SER A 142 -1.58 26.84 23.30
C SER A 142 -0.99 27.07 21.90
N ALA A 143 -1.79 27.76 21.10
CA ALA A 143 -1.59 28.10 19.70
C ALA A 143 -0.43 29.07 19.40
N GLU A 144 -0.07 29.03 18.11
CA GLU A 144 0.58 30.03 17.24
C GLU A 144 2.12 30.07 17.15
N ALA A 145 2.62 29.57 16.01
CA ALA A 145 3.55 30.30 15.16
C ALA A 145 3.42 29.81 13.70
N SER A 146 2.87 30.69 12.87
CA SER A 146 2.56 30.55 11.45
C SER A 146 3.81 30.62 10.58
N LEU A 147 4.10 29.59 9.77
CA LEU A 147 4.89 29.71 8.53
C LEU A 147 4.42 28.63 7.54
N SER A 148 3.75 29.07 6.48
CA SER A 148 3.19 28.26 5.39
C SER A 148 4.28 27.80 4.42
N PRO A 149 4.31 26.52 3.99
CA PRO A 149 4.91 26.15 2.71
C PRO A 149 3.81 26.09 1.64
N GLU A 150 4.00 26.86 0.57
CA GLU A 150 3.12 26.95 -0.59
C GLU A 150 2.81 25.56 -1.18
N ALA A 151 1.51 25.28 -1.30
CA ALA A 151 0.98 24.11 -1.96
C ALA A 151 1.26 24.18 -3.47
N VAL A 152 1.85 23.12 -4.01
CA VAL A 152 1.76 22.82 -5.45
C VAL A 152 0.29 22.48 -5.74
N PRO A 153 -0.38 23.14 -6.70
CA PRO A 153 -1.83 22.99 -6.86
C PRO A 153 -2.16 21.63 -7.48
N SER A 154 -2.56 20.67 -6.65
CA SER A 154 -3.42 19.58 -7.07
C SER A 154 -4.84 20.13 -7.17
N THR A 155 -5.24 20.61 -8.35
CA THR A 155 -6.65 20.90 -8.61
C THR A 155 -7.40 19.56 -8.73
N PRO A 156 -8.32 19.20 -7.81
CA PRO A 156 -9.29 18.15 -8.07
C PRO A 156 -10.23 18.62 -9.21
N PRO A 157 -10.89 17.70 -9.95
CA PRO A 157 -11.95 18.09 -10.86
C PRO A 157 -13.03 18.83 -10.06
N ARG A 158 -13.28 20.09 -10.43
CA ARG A 158 -14.27 20.94 -9.80
C ARG A 158 -15.67 20.35 -10.06
N THR A 159 -16.33 19.86 -9.03
CA THR A 159 -17.74 19.47 -9.08
C THR A 159 -18.60 20.72 -9.31
N MET A 160 -19.44 20.71 -10.34
CA MET A 160 -20.46 21.73 -10.59
C MET A 160 -21.80 21.29 -9.99
N PRO A 161 -22.67 22.23 -9.56
CA PRO A 161 -23.88 21.92 -8.81
C PRO A 161 -25.01 21.48 -9.76
N ASP A 162 -25.01 20.20 -10.13
CA ASP A 162 -26.08 19.53 -10.90
C ASP A 162 -25.87 18.00 -10.96
N GLY A 163 -24.62 17.52 -10.91
CA GLY A 163 -24.34 16.08 -10.90
C GLY A 163 -24.16 15.43 -12.28
N SER A 164 -24.11 16.20 -13.37
CA SER A 164 -23.79 15.69 -14.71
C SER A 164 -22.33 15.89 -15.13
N TYR A 165 -21.69 14.83 -15.62
CA TYR A 165 -20.35 14.85 -16.22
C TYR A 165 -20.49 15.04 -17.74
N THR A 166 -20.12 16.21 -18.27
CA THR A 166 -19.98 16.38 -19.74
C THR A 166 -18.54 16.26 -20.20
N LYS A 167 -18.40 15.37 -21.16
CA LYS A 167 -17.21 14.89 -21.84
C LYS A 167 -16.65 15.94 -22.80
N TRP A 168 -15.38 16.30 -22.65
CA TRP A 168 -14.66 17.01 -23.72
C TRP A 168 -14.25 16.01 -24.81
N GLY A 169 -14.95 16.06 -25.95
CA GLY A 169 -14.33 15.78 -27.25
C GLY A 169 -14.39 14.39 -27.88
N CYS A 170 -15.28 13.48 -27.48
CA CYS A 170 -15.69 12.39 -28.39
C CYS A 170 -17.20 12.20 -28.35
N ASN A 171 -17.86 12.24 -29.50
CA ASN A 171 -19.27 11.91 -29.62
C ASN A 171 -19.48 10.45 -29.18
N CYS A 172 -20.13 10.22 -28.03
CA CYS A 172 -20.58 8.90 -27.60
C CYS A 172 -22.07 8.98 -27.32
N GLU A 173 -22.84 9.11 -28.38
CA GLU A 173 -24.24 8.75 -28.29
C GLU A 173 -24.35 7.25 -28.48
N ASN A 174 -24.93 6.61 -27.46
CA ASN A 174 -25.24 5.20 -27.32
C ASN A 174 -24.04 4.31 -26.98
N ILE A 175 -24.07 3.76 -25.76
CA ILE A 175 -24.43 2.34 -25.57
C ILE A 175 -24.63 2.11 -24.07
N ASN A 176 -25.90 1.94 -23.68
CA ASN A 176 -26.27 1.10 -22.54
C ASN A 176 -25.97 -0.34 -22.95
N ASP A 177 -24.81 -0.88 -22.58
CA ASP A 177 -24.60 -2.31 -22.66
C ASP A 177 -23.64 -2.74 -21.55
N SER A 178 -24.24 -3.19 -20.45
CA SER A 178 -23.57 -3.77 -19.29
C SER A 178 -22.92 -5.13 -19.59
N ASN A 179 -22.78 -5.48 -20.88
CA ASN A 179 -22.28 -6.77 -21.35
C ASN A 179 -21.39 -6.65 -22.60
N ALA A 180 -20.55 -5.61 -22.68
CA ALA A 180 -19.54 -5.50 -23.73
C ALA A 180 -18.43 -6.56 -23.52
N GLN A 181 -18.63 -7.78 -24.04
CA GLN A 181 -17.52 -8.68 -24.31
C GLN A 181 -16.64 -8.04 -25.38
N PHE A 182 -15.44 -7.61 -24.99
CA PHE A 182 -14.42 -7.23 -25.95
C PHE A 182 -13.75 -8.49 -26.49
N ASP A 183 -14.06 -8.85 -27.74
CA ASP A 183 -13.43 -9.98 -28.44
C ASP A 183 -11.90 -9.81 -28.61
N LYS A 184 -11.39 -8.59 -28.40
CA LYS A 184 -9.98 -8.24 -28.57
C LYS A 184 -9.55 -7.22 -27.53
N LEU A 185 -8.53 -7.58 -26.75
CA LEU A 185 -7.95 -6.72 -25.71
C LEU A 185 -6.55 -6.27 -26.12
N TYR A 186 -6.33 -4.97 -26.18
CA TYR A 186 -5.02 -4.37 -26.44
C TYR A 186 -4.25 -4.22 -25.13
N ARG A 187 -2.99 -4.65 -25.11
CA ARG A 187 -2.06 -4.53 -23.98
C ARG A 187 -0.79 -3.84 -24.45
N VAL A 188 -0.06 -3.20 -23.56
CA VAL A 188 1.24 -2.60 -23.90
C VAL A 188 2.35 -3.45 -23.33
N GLN A 189 3.10 -4.15 -24.18
CA GLN A 189 4.28 -4.91 -23.76
C GLN A 189 5.47 -3.98 -23.61
N VAL A 190 6.15 -4.06 -22.47
CA VAL A 190 7.28 -3.20 -22.10
C VAL A 190 8.60 -4.00 -22.03
N GLY A 191 8.52 -5.33 -21.90
CA GLY A 191 9.68 -6.19 -21.89
C GLY A 191 9.33 -7.65 -22.14
N ALA A 192 10.33 -8.44 -22.51
CA ALA A 192 10.24 -9.88 -22.71
C ALA A 192 11.55 -10.52 -22.25
N PHE A 193 11.48 -11.42 -21.28
CA PHE A 193 12.66 -11.95 -20.58
C PHE A 193 12.61 -13.47 -20.52
N ARG A 194 13.76 -14.12 -20.71
CA ARG A 194 13.89 -15.58 -20.49
C ARG A 194 13.90 -15.96 -19.01
N ASN A 195 14.26 -14.99 -18.16
CA ASN A 195 14.48 -15.17 -16.74
C ASN A 195 13.40 -14.41 -15.95
N LYS A 196 12.76 -15.11 -15.01
CA LYS A 196 11.65 -14.57 -14.22
C LYS A 196 12.08 -13.38 -13.38
N GLU A 197 13.25 -13.43 -12.75
CA GLU A 197 13.75 -12.36 -11.88
C GLU A 197 13.97 -11.05 -12.67
N SER A 198 14.29 -11.13 -13.96
CA SER A 198 14.42 -9.96 -14.82
C SER A 198 13.06 -9.35 -15.19
N ALA A 199 12.06 -10.20 -15.45
CA ALA A 199 10.68 -9.76 -15.62
C ALA A 199 10.12 -9.14 -14.34
N ASP A 200 10.37 -9.77 -13.18
CA ASP A 200 9.94 -9.26 -11.87
C ASP A 200 10.56 -7.88 -11.58
N ARG A 201 11.83 -7.66 -11.91
CA ARG A 201 12.46 -6.33 -11.77
C ARG A 201 11.75 -5.27 -12.61
N MET A 202 11.47 -5.58 -13.87
CA MET A 202 10.78 -4.66 -14.79
C MET A 202 9.34 -4.40 -14.36
N LEU A 203 8.61 -5.45 -13.96
CA LEU A 203 7.28 -5.37 -13.40
C LEU A 203 7.26 -4.43 -12.19
N ASN A 204 8.19 -4.62 -11.25
CA ASN A 204 8.26 -3.80 -10.05
C ASN A 204 8.57 -2.33 -10.33
N SER A 205 9.46 -2.03 -11.29
CA SER A 205 9.70 -0.65 -11.71
C SER A 205 8.42 0.01 -12.22
N LEU A 206 7.66 -0.71 -13.06
CA LEU A 206 6.39 -0.21 -13.59
C LEU A 206 5.33 -0.02 -12.49
N LEU A 207 5.23 -0.95 -11.54
CA LEU A 207 4.29 -0.85 -10.42
C LEU A 207 4.63 0.34 -9.49
N ILE A 208 5.92 0.55 -9.18
CA ILE A 208 6.38 1.69 -8.38
C ILE A 208 6.07 3.03 -9.06
N GLU A 209 6.17 3.07 -10.39
CA GLU A 209 5.84 4.26 -11.18
C GLU A 209 4.33 4.43 -11.44
N GLY A 210 3.50 3.56 -10.84
CA GLY A 210 2.05 3.64 -10.88
C GLY A 210 1.43 3.13 -12.19
N PHE A 211 2.13 2.26 -12.91
CA PHE A 211 1.60 1.59 -14.09
C PHE A 211 0.97 0.24 -13.71
N PRO A 212 -0.25 -0.08 -14.19
CA PRO A 212 -0.93 -1.34 -13.91
C PRO A 212 -0.31 -2.48 -14.74
N ALA A 213 0.86 -2.94 -14.31
CA ALA A 213 1.68 -3.92 -15.01
C ALA A 213 1.48 -5.35 -14.48
N PHE A 214 1.70 -6.34 -15.32
CA PHE A 214 1.68 -7.77 -14.98
C PHE A 214 2.61 -8.57 -15.90
N ILE A 215 2.88 -9.82 -15.55
CA ILE A 215 3.71 -10.75 -16.34
C ILE A 215 2.81 -11.82 -16.98
N VAL A 216 3.01 -12.07 -18.26
CA VAL A 216 2.46 -13.21 -19.00
C VAL A 216 3.62 -14.14 -19.37
N TYR A 217 3.53 -15.42 -18.98
CA TYR A 217 4.50 -16.42 -19.40
C TYR A 217 3.97 -17.18 -20.61
N ASP A 218 4.67 -17.07 -21.72
CA ASP A 218 4.25 -17.62 -23.01
C ASP A 218 5.50 -18.01 -23.82
N ASP A 219 5.48 -19.22 -24.40
CA ASP A 219 6.59 -19.80 -25.17
C ASP A 219 7.97 -19.71 -24.50
N GLY A 220 8.04 -19.95 -23.19
CA GLY A 220 9.31 -19.91 -22.45
C GLY A 220 9.83 -18.50 -22.15
N ILE A 221 9.00 -17.47 -22.37
CA ILE A 221 9.35 -16.07 -22.19
C ILE A 221 8.36 -15.40 -21.25
N TYR A 222 8.88 -14.66 -20.28
CA TYR A 222 8.14 -13.77 -19.39
C TYR A 222 7.97 -12.40 -20.05
N LYS A 223 6.77 -12.14 -20.57
CA LYS A 223 6.36 -10.88 -21.21
C LYS A 223 5.77 -9.95 -20.15
N VAL A 224 6.37 -8.78 -19.95
CA VAL A 224 5.87 -7.75 -19.03
C VAL A 224 4.96 -6.83 -19.79
N GLN A 225 3.70 -6.74 -19.37
CA GLN A 225 2.63 -6.01 -20.06
C GLN A 225 1.93 -5.04 -19.11
N VAL A 226 1.31 -4.00 -19.67
CA VAL A 226 0.58 -2.96 -18.93
C VAL A 226 -0.83 -2.84 -19.48
N GLY A 227 -1.81 -2.93 -18.57
CA GLY A 227 -3.23 -2.80 -18.85
C GLY A 227 -3.82 -3.90 -19.74
N ALA A 228 -5.13 -3.80 -19.96
CA ALA A 228 -5.88 -4.57 -20.94
C ALA A 228 -7.07 -3.71 -21.39
N TYR A 229 -7.02 -3.21 -22.63
CA TYR A 229 -7.92 -2.19 -23.12
C TYR A 229 -8.79 -2.74 -24.25
N GLY A 230 -10.11 -2.59 -24.16
CA GLY A 230 -11.01 -2.93 -25.27
C GLY A 230 -10.83 -2.03 -26.51
N TYR A 231 -10.26 -0.84 -26.34
CA TYR A 231 -10.06 0.14 -27.41
C TYR A 231 -8.58 0.44 -27.63
N LEU A 232 -8.12 0.34 -28.88
CA LEU A 232 -6.74 0.65 -29.28
C LEU A 232 -6.31 2.07 -28.85
N ALA A 233 -7.19 3.05 -28.94
CA ALA A 233 -6.90 4.44 -28.55
C ALA A 233 -6.48 4.57 -27.07
N ASN A 234 -7.01 3.73 -26.18
CA ASN A 234 -6.63 3.71 -24.77
C ASN A 234 -5.24 3.08 -24.58
N ALA A 235 -4.94 2.03 -25.35
CA ALA A 235 -3.61 1.41 -25.36
C ALA A 235 -2.54 2.38 -25.91
N ILE A 236 -2.84 3.16 -26.96
CA ILE A 236 -1.94 4.20 -27.49
C ILE A 236 -1.65 5.26 -26.42
N LYS A 237 -2.67 5.77 -25.73
CA LYS A 237 -2.46 6.74 -24.64
C LYS A 237 -1.57 6.19 -23.53
N MET A 238 -1.77 4.92 -23.15
CA MET A 238 -0.92 4.26 -22.15
C MET A 238 0.51 4.09 -22.66
N GLU A 239 0.67 3.70 -23.92
CA GLU A 239 1.95 3.53 -24.60
C GLU A 239 2.74 4.85 -24.64
N GLU A 240 2.10 5.96 -25.02
CA GLU A 240 2.70 7.29 -25.02
C GLU A 240 3.16 7.70 -23.62
N ARG A 241 2.33 7.42 -22.60
CA ARG A 241 2.69 7.67 -21.21
C ARG A 241 3.94 6.88 -20.83
N LEU A 242 4.00 5.59 -21.12
CA LEU A 242 5.17 4.75 -20.85
C LEU A 242 6.44 5.24 -21.57
N ARG A 243 6.33 5.71 -22.82
CA ARG A 243 7.46 6.30 -23.56
C ARG A 243 7.98 7.58 -22.93
N ARG A 244 7.12 8.42 -22.35
CA ARG A 244 7.55 9.62 -21.58
C ARG A 244 8.40 9.24 -20.37
N PHE A 245 8.13 8.07 -19.79
CA PHE A 245 8.92 7.46 -18.70
C PHE A 245 10.11 6.64 -19.23
N ARG A 246 10.47 6.80 -20.51
CA ARG A 246 11.62 6.18 -21.18
C ARG A 246 11.56 4.67 -21.33
N TYR A 247 10.39 4.08 -21.23
CA TYR A 247 10.21 2.67 -21.55
C TYR A 247 10.12 2.42 -23.06
N ASN A 248 10.72 1.31 -23.48
CA ASN A 248 10.48 0.75 -24.81
C ASN A 248 9.19 -0.06 -24.77
N THR A 249 8.29 0.21 -25.70
CA THR A 249 6.94 -0.34 -25.70
C THR A 249 6.51 -0.82 -27.08
N TYR A 250 5.61 -1.82 -27.07
CA TYR A 250 4.91 -2.34 -28.24
C TYR A 250 3.46 -2.72 -27.86
N ILE A 251 2.49 -2.36 -28.69
CA ILE A 251 1.08 -2.73 -28.46
C ILE A 251 0.84 -4.15 -28.98
N THR A 252 0.31 -5.01 -28.11
CA THR A 252 -0.08 -6.38 -28.42
C THR A 252 -1.57 -6.57 -28.23
N THR A 253 -2.10 -7.66 -28.77
CA THR A 253 -3.49 -8.10 -28.63
C THR A 253 -3.56 -9.43 -27.92
#